data_AF-A0A9E6D6Y4-F1
#
_entry.id   AF-A0A9E6D6Y4-F1
#
_cell.length_a   1.000
_cell.length_b   1.000
_cell.length_c   1.000
_cell.angle_alpha   90.00
_cell.angle_beta   90.00
_cell.angle_gamma   90.00
#
_symmetry.space_group_name_H-M   'P 1'
#
loop_
_entity.id
_entity.type
_entity.pdbx_description
1 polymer ?
#
loop_
_entity_poly.entity_id
_entity_poly.type
_entity_poly.pdbx_seq_one_letter_code
_entity_poly.pdbx_strand_id
1 'polypeptide(L)'
;MKKINFYKLNYSIDLNVVGKIYRKELNYQIQEFVDAENTDEERFNLYGGGDSSHISNELDMTKFKTHNNAIMTDLMSSSFFRKQGCFVSDRFVELLEKFNIEESKVLDCVITNKEKTYNYKILSVVATAENINLEKSIFRIIEDLVSNPEIKETGVKFNSLEGLADKTREVYFETDGEFKIEPITVILNKETDLFQSELDYKILISERLKNKIEESGLTGFDFERSEVKTEFYED
;
A
#
# COMPACT_ATOMS: atom_id res chain seq x y z
N MET A 1 -12.16 0.98 24.43
CA MET A 1 -11.68 0.45 23.14
C MET A 1 -12.74 0.66 22.07
N LYS A 2 -12.40 1.45 21.06
CA LYS A 2 -13.26 1.77 19.91
C LYS A 2 -12.91 0.85 18.76
N LYS A 3 -13.91 0.18 18.19
CA LYS A 3 -13.72 -0.68 17.01
C LYS A 3 -13.74 0.18 15.76
N ILE A 4 -12.78 -0.02 14.88
CA ILE A 4 -12.66 0.72 13.61
C ILE A 4 -12.50 -0.30 12.49
N ASN A 5 -13.36 -0.22 11.49
CA ASN A 5 -13.18 -1.03 10.29
C ASN A 5 -12.12 -0.39 9.40
N PHE A 6 -11.19 -1.19 8.90
CA PHE A 6 -10.20 -0.79 7.92
C PHE A 6 -10.38 -1.56 6.61
N TYR A 7 -9.96 -0.92 5.53
CA TYR A 7 -9.98 -1.44 4.17
C TYR A 7 -8.56 -1.34 3.59
N LYS A 8 -8.14 -2.34 2.84
CA LYS A 8 -6.94 -2.25 2.02
C LYS A 8 -7.23 -1.32 0.84
N LEU A 9 -6.37 -0.33 0.67
CA LEU A 9 -6.39 0.57 -0.47
C LEU A 9 -5.73 -0.13 -1.67
N ASN A 10 -6.52 -0.44 -2.69
CA ASN A 10 -6.05 -1.03 -3.93
C ASN A 10 -6.29 -0.08 -5.12
N TYR A 11 -5.60 -0.37 -6.22
CA TYR A 11 -5.87 0.27 -7.49
C TYR A 11 -7.08 -0.37 -8.17
N SER A 12 -7.94 0.46 -8.77
CA SER A 12 -9.03 -0.05 -9.60
C SER A 12 -8.51 -0.88 -10.78
N ILE A 13 -9.18 -1.99 -11.06
CA ILE A 13 -8.95 -2.83 -12.24
C ILE A 13 -10.08 -2.71 -13.28
N ASP A 14 -11.08 -1.86 -13.03
CA ASP A 14 -12.18 -1.63 -13.97
C ASP A 14 -11.66 -0.82 -15.17
N LEU A 15 -11.67 -1.45 -16.34
CA LEU A 15 -11.18 -0.88 -17.60
C LEU A 15 -11.99 0.34 -18.07
N ASN A 16 -13.21 0.52 -17.57
CA ASN A 16 -13.99 1.74 -17.83
C ASN A 16 -13.49 2.92 -16.97
N VAL A 17 -12.85 2.64 -15.84
CA VAL A 17 -12.27 3.62 -14.92
C VAL A 17 -10.82 3.92 -15.30
N VAL A 18 -9.98 2.88 -15.45
CA VAL A 18 -8.53 3.05 -15.66
C VAL A 18 -8.11 3.02 -17.14
N GLY A 19 -9.04 2.69 -18.04
CA GLY A 19 -8.79 2.52 -19.47
C GLY A 19 -8.36 1.11 -19.85
N LYS A 20 -8.34 0.83 -21.16
CA LYS A 20 -8.00 -0.50 -21.71
C LYS A 20 -6.48 -0.71 -21.75
N ILE A 21 -5.89 -0.87 -20.58
CA ILE A 21 -4.45 -1.02 -20.33
C ILE A 21 -4.03 -2.50 -20.31
N TYR A 22 -4.31 -3.27 -21.38
CA TYR A 22 -3.91 -4.68 -21.42
C TYR A 22 -2.53 -4.88 -22.05
N ARG A 23 -1.60 -5.44 -21.25
CA ARG A 23 -0.48 -6.27 -21.73
C ARG A 23 -0.44 -7.56 -20.90
N LYS A 24 0.17 -8.61 -21.47
CA LYS A 24 0.10 -10.00 -20.99
C LYS A 24 0.49 -10.23 -19.52
N GLU A 25 1.15 -9.30 -18.83
CA GLU A 25 1.76 -9.62 -17.52
C GLU A 25 1.59 -8.52 -16.43
N LEU A 26 1.36 -7.24 -16.77
CA LEU A 26 1.17 -6.17 -15.77
C LEU A 26 0.26 -5.04 -16.32
N ASN A 27 -0.82 -4.70 -15.62
CA ASN A 27 -1.81 -3.69 -16.02
C ASN A 27 -1.63 -2.39 -15.20
N TYR A 28 -0.51 -1.70 -15.40
CA TYR A 28 -0.27 -0.40 -14.76
C TYR A 28 -0.66 0.76 -15.67
N GLN A 29 -1.29 1.80 -15.12
CA GLN A 29 -1.56 3.03 -15.87
C GLN A 29 -0.26 3.76 -16.18
N ILE A 30 0.70 3.76 -15.24
CA ILE A 30 2.03 4.38 -15.37
C ILE A 30 3.08 3.28 -15.45
N GLN A 31 3.78 3.19 -16.58
CA GLN A 31 4.73 2.09 -16.81
C GLN A 31 6.00 2.48 -17.55
N GLU A 32 6.08 3.69 -18.09
CA GLU A 32 7.16 4.14 -18.97
C GLU A 32 7.69 5.50 -18.52
N PHE A 33 8.87 5.87 -19.03
CA PHE A 33 9.34 7.25 -19.01
C PHE A 33 9.04 7.94 -20.35
N VAL A 34 8.99 9.28 -20.35
CA VAL A 34 8.81 10.09 -21.57
C VAL A 34 9.99 9.93 -22.53
N ASP A 35 11.20 9.80 -21.99
CA ASP A 35 12.46 9.64 -22.69
C ASP A 35 12.88 8.17 -22.77
N ALA A 36 12.29 7.44 -23.73
CA ALA A 36 12.52 6.00 -23.92
C ALA A 36 13.97 5.63 -24.26
N GLU A 37 14.79 6.58 -24.73
CA GLU A 37 16.22 6.34 -25.02
C GLU A 37 17.09 6.20 -23.75
N ASN A 38 16.54 6.52 -22.57
CA ASN A 38 17.21 6.45 -21.26
C ASN A 38 16.44 5.57 -20.25
N THR A 39 15.76 4.51 -20.71
CA THR A 39 15.11 3.51 -19.85
C THR A 39 16.05 2.34 -19.58
N ASP A 40 17.29 2.60 -19.18
CA ASP A 40 18.16 1.53 -18.72
C ASP A 40 17.64 0.93 -17.40
N GLU A 41 18.05 -0.31 -17.13
CA GLU A 41 17.63 -1.05 -15.94
C GLU A 41 18.08 -0.36 -14.65
N GLU A 42 19.21 0.34 -14.69
CA GLU A 42 19.78 1.08 -13.56
C GLU A 42 18.86 2.22 -13.12
N ARG A 43 18.38 3.04 -14.06
CA ARG A 43 17.38 4.07 -13.78
C ARG A 43 16.08 3.45 -13.31
N PHE A 44 15.59 2.37 -13.93
CA PHE A 44 14.35 1.73 -13.46
C PHE A 44 14.48 1.27 -12.00
N ASN A 45 15.63 0.72 -11.62
CA ASN A 45 15.91 0.26 -10.25
C ASN A 45 15.90 1.41 -9.22
N LEU A 46 16.30 2.63 -9.61
CA LEU A 46 16.20 3.82 -8.74
C LEU A 46 14.75 4.16 -8.35
N TYR A 47 13.79 3.85 -9.22
CA TYR A 47 12.36 4.14 -9.02
C TYR A 47 11.56 2.88 -8.63
N GLY A 48 12.09 1.68 -8.88
CA GLY A 48 11.47 0.38 -8.58
C GLY A 48 11.78 -0.15 -7.18
N GLY A 49 12.83 0.36 -6.54
CA GLY A 49 13.15 0.13 -5.14
C GLY A 49 14.47 -0.61 -4.94
N GLY A 50 15.46 0.12 -4.41
CA GLY A 50 16.39 -0.47 -3.43
C GLY A 50 15.68 -0.69 -2.09
N ASP A 51 16.37 -1.29 -1.11
CA ASP A 51 15.88 -1.55 0.26
C ASP A 51 15.46 -0.30 1.07
N SER A 52 15.33 0.86 0.44
CA SER A 52 14.93 2.10 1.12
C SER A 52 13.42 2.12 1.37
N SER A 53 13.06 2.35 2.64
CA SER A 53 11.71 2.69 3.12
C SER A 53 11.20 4.04 2.61
N HIS A 54 12.02 4.79 1.86
CA HIS A 54 11.74 6.15 1.43
C HIS A 54 12.13 6.40 -0.03
N ILE A 55 11.41 7.32 -0.66
CA ILE A 55 11.69 7.86 -1.99
C ILE A 55 12.73 8.98 -1.85
N SER A 56 13.80 8.92 -2.65
CA SER A 56 14.84 9.96 -2.67
C SER A 56 14.32 11.25 -3.32
N ASN A 57 14.66 12.40 -2.72
CA ASN A 57 14.35 13.73 -3.27
C ASN A 57 15.19 14.07 -4.52
N GLU A 58 16.21 13.28 -4.83
CA GLU A 58 17.10 13.50 -5.98
C GLU A 58 16.56 12.93 -7.28
N LEU A 59 15.48 12.14 -7.20
CA LEU A 59 14.87 11.53 -8.38
C LEU A 59 14.13 12.59 -9.21
N ASP A 60 14.30 12.52 -10.53
CA ASP A 60 13.53 13.35 -11.46
C ASP A 60 12.08 12.83 -11.52
N MET A 61 11.17 13.56 -10.88
CA MET A 61 9.76 13.22 -10.81
C MET A 61 8.93 13.73 -12.01
N THR A 62 9.58 14.22 -13.06
CA THR A 62 8.89 14.87 -14.20
C THR A 62 8.74 13.98 -15.43
N LYS A 63 9.26 12.75 -15.37
CA LYS A 63 9.48 11.91 -16.56
C LYS A 63 8.49 10.77 -16.70
N PHE A 64 7.49 10.65 -15.83
CA PHE A 64 6.57 9.51 -15.87
C PHE A 64 5.62 9.60 -17.05
N LYS A 65 5.34 8.45 -17.68
CA LYS A 65 4.44 8.34 -18.82
C LYS A 65 3.44 7.21 -18.61
N THR A 66 2.19 7.51 -18.97
CA THR A 66 1.12 6.52 -18.92
C THR A 66 1.11 5.64 -20.16
N HIS A 67 0.48 4.47 -20.04
CA HIS A 67 0.04 3.71 -21.21
C HIS A 67 -0.89 4.57 -22.10
N ASN A 68 -0.83 4.40 -23.42
CA ASN A 68 -1.58 5.23 -24.39
C ASN A 68 -3.10 5.18 -24.22
N ASN A 69 -3.62 4.07 -23.70
CA ASN A 69 -5.04 3.85 -23.44
C ASN A 69 -5.44 4.12 -21.99
N ALA A 70 -4.52 4.56 -21.14
CA ALA A 70 -4.82 4.86 -19.75
C ALA A 70 -5.73 6.10 -19.63
N ILE A 71 -6.70 6.01 -18.74
CA ILE A 71 -7.48 7.16 -18.27
C ILE A 71 -6.77 7.71 -17.03
N MET A 72 -6.70 9.04 -16.89
CA MET A 72 -6.14 9.68 -15.69
C MET A 72 -7.14 9.53 -14.55
N THR A 73 -6.70 9.05 -13.40
CA THR A 73 -7.52 8.80 -12.20
C THR A 73 -6.91 9.45 -10.97
N ASP A 74 -7.69 9.63 -9.89
CA ASP A 74 -7.22 10.27 -8.66
C ASP A 74 -6.23 9.39 -7.87
N LEU A 75 -6.29 8.07 -8.03
CA LEU A 75 -5.25 7.11 -7.63
C LEU A 75 -4.82 6.32 -8.88
N MET A 76 -3.53 6.33 -9.22
CA MET A 76 -3.02 5.69 -10.44
C MET A 76 -2.11 4.51 -10.13
N SER A 77 -2.37 3.38 -10.79
CA SER A 77 -1.53 2.19 -10.69
C SER A 77 -0.19 2.41 -11.42
N SER A 78 0.90 1.98 -10.79
CA SER A 78 2.25 2.19 -11.32
C SER A 78 3.16 0.98 -11.14
N SER A 79 4.05 0.78 -12.11
CA SER A 79 5.18 -0.15 -11.98
C SER A 79 6.31 0.41 -11.09
N PHE A 80 6.31 1.72 -10.83
CA PHE A 80 7.26 2.45 -9.98
C PHE A 80 6.79 2.50 -8.53
N PHE A 81 7.74 2.68 -7.60
CA PHE A 81 7.52 2.92 -6.17
C PHE A 81 6.62 1.88 -5.47
N ARG A 82 6.60 0.64 -5.94
CA ARG A 82 5.61 -0.39 -5.56
C ARG A 82 5.44 -0.59 -4.04
N LYS A 83 6.50 -0.39 -3.27
CA LYS A 83 6.51 -0.50 -1.80
C LYS A 83 6.46 0.86 -1.08
N GLN A 84 6.83 1.92 -1.79
CA GLN A 84 7.21 3.20 -1.19
C GLN A 84 6.15 4.29 -1.38
N GLY A 85 5.26 4.17 -2.36
CA GLY A 85 4.22 5.17 -2.58
C GLY A 85 3.32 4.90 -3.77
N CYS A 86 2.35 5.79 -3.94
CA CYS A 86 1.37 5.76 -5.03
C CYS A 86 1.21 7.13 -5.67
N PHE A 87 0.84 7.15 -6.95
CA PHE A 87 0.58 8.38 -7.69
C PHE A 87 -0.86 8.83 -7.43
N VAL A 88 -1.02 10.06 -6.97
CA VAL A 88 -2.30 10.61 -6.51
C VAL A 88 -2.56 12.01 -7.06
N SER A 89 -3.83 12.36 -7.26
CA SER A 89 -4.23 13.72 -7.65
C SER A 89 -4.18 14.69 -6.46
N ASP A 90 -4.10 15.99 -6.76
CA ASP A 90 -4.22 17.07 -5.76
C ASP A 90 -5.53 16.96 -4.96
N ARG A 91 -6.63 16.62 -5.64
CA ARG A 91 -7.94 16.44 -5.01
C ARG A 91 -7.92 15.37 -3.92
N PHE A 92 -7.17 14.28 -4.12
CA PHE A 92 -7.06 13.26 -3.09
C PHE A 92 -6.19 13.74 -1.92
N VAL A 93 -5.08 14.43 -2.19
CA VAL A 93 -4.24 15.03 -1.14
C VAL A 93 -5.03 16.03 -0.29
N GLU A 94 -5.78 16.95 -0.90
CA GLU A 94 -6.66 17.91 -0.21
C GLU A 94 -7.76 17.22 0.63
N LEU A 95 -8.19 16.03 0.22
CA LEU A 95 -9.12 15.23 1.01
C LEU A 95 -8.41 14.67 2.26
N LEU A 96 -7.18 14.14 2.10
CA LEU A 96 -6.39 13.55 3.18
C LEU A 96 -6.02 14.55 4.29
N GLU A 97 -5.86 15.83 3.97
CA GLU A 97 -5.60 16.91 4.96
C GLU A 97 -6.68 17.02 6.07
N LYS A 98 -7.85 16.42 5.86
CA LYS A 98 -8.99 16.45 6.80
C LYS A 98 -9.04 15.23 7.72
N PHE A 99 -8.08 14.32 7.61
CA PHE A 99 -8.06 13.03 8.29
C PHE A 99 -6.75 12.85 9.07
N ASN A 100 -6.74 11.89 9.99
CA ASN A 100 -5.56 11.57 10.78
C ASN A 100 -4.67 10.64 9.94
N ILE A 101 -3.77 11.20 9.17
CA ILE A 101 -2.84 10.44 8.33
C ILE A 101 -1.54 10.23 9.09
N GLU A 102 -1.02 9.01 9.05
CA GLU A 102 0.31 8.72 9.57
C GLU A 102 1.43 9.43 8.84
N GLU A 103 2.64 9.33 9.37
CA GLU A 103 3.84 9.91 8.76
C GLU A 103 3.89 9.61 7.26
N SER A 104 3.75 10.68 6.47
CA SER A 104 3.67 10.60 5.03
C SER A 104 4.44 11.74 4.39
N LYS A 105 4.92 11.49 3.18
CA LYS A 105 5.57 12.47 2.32
C LYS A 105 4.75 12.60 1.05
N VAL A 106 4.52 13.84 0.65
CA VAL A 106 3.86 14.18 -0.61
C VAL A 106 4.90 14.87 -1.49
N LEU A 107 5.20 14.27 -2.64
CA LEU A 107 6.20 14.78 -3.58
C LEU A 107 5.53 15.19 -4.88
N ASP A 108 5.89 16.35 -5.41
CA ASP A 108 5.38 16.82 -6.69
C ASP A 108 5.92 15.97 -7.84
N CYS A 109 5.05 15.61 -8.78
CA CYS A 109 5.44 14.89 -9.98
C CYS A 109 4.66 15.35 -11.21
N VAL A 110 5.20 15.02 -12.39
CA VAL A 110 4.53 15.25 -13.67
C VAL A 110 4.34 13.92 -14.36
N ILE A 111 3.10 13.69 -14.79
CA ILE A 111 2.72 12.51 -15.58
C ILE A 111 2.36 12.99 -16.98
N THR A 112 2.96 12.36 -17.99
CA THR A 112 2.61 12.57 -19.39
C THR A 112 1.64 11.49 -19.85
N ASN A 113 0.47 11.88 -20.35
CA ASN A 113 -0.49 10.99 -21.01
C ASN A 113 -0.70 11.48 -22.44
N LYS A 114 -0.34 10.63 -23.41
CA LYS A 114 -0.26 10.98 -24.84
C LYS A 114 0.70 12.16 -25.03
N GLU A 115 0.19 13.35 -25.34
CA GLU A 115 0.97 14.57 -25.60
C GLU A 115 0.70 15.66 -24.55
N LYS A 116 -0.02 15.32 -23.47
CA LYS A 116 -0.38 16.27 -22.41
C LYS A 116 0.32 15.90 -21.12
N THR A 117 0.77 16.92 -20.39
CA THR A 117 1.37 16.81 -19.06
C THR A 117 0.35 17.16 -17.99
N TYR A 118 0.38 16.43 -16.90
CA TYR A 118 -0.51 16.59 -15.75
C TYR A 118 0.33 16.66 -14.48
N ASN A 119 0.05 17.67 -13.64
CA ASN A 119 0.63 17.74 -12.31
C ASN A 119 -0.07 16.72 -11.42
N TYR A 120 0.71 15.90 -10.75
CA TYR A 120 0.29 14.89 -9.80
C TYR A 120 1.18 14.96 -8.57
N LYS A 121 0.87 14.13 -7.57
CA LYS A 121 1.72 13.92 -6.42
C LYS A 121 2.06 12.44 -6.29
N ILE A 122 3.17 12.16 -5.61
CA ILE A 122 3.47 10.83 -5.09
C ILE A 122 3.22 10.89 -3.59
N LEU A 123 2.27 10.08 -3.12
CA LEU A 123 2.01 9.87 -1.70
C LEU A 123 2.84 8.67 -1.23
N SER A 124 3.82 8.94 -0.37
CA SER A 124 4.62 7.93 0.31
C SER A 124 4.18 7.86 1.77
N VAL A 125 3.62 6.73 2.17
CA VAL A 125 3.20 6.48 3.56
C VAL A 125 4.29 5.63 4.18
N VAL A 126 4.87 6.08 5.28
CA VAL A 126 5.95 5.34 5.93
C VAL A 126 5.31 4.23 6.76
N ALA A 127 5.68 2.98 6.46
CA ALA A 127 5.37 1.88 7.36
C ALA A 127 6.08 2.12 8.70
N THR A 128 5.35 1.99 9.79
CA THR A 128 5.92 2.07 11.14
C THR A 128 5.19 1.13 12.07
N ALA A 129 5.96 0.33 12.81
CA ALA A 129 5.43 -0.56 13.82
C ALA A 129 4.98 0.16 15.08
N GLU A 130 5.35 1.42 15.26
CA GLU A 130 4.88 2.25 16.38
C GLU A 130 3.35 2.41 16.35
N ASN A 131 2.72 2.20 15.20
CA ASN A 131 1.27 2.24 15.08
C ASN A 131 0.58 1.02 15.69
N ILE A 132 1.27 -0.12 15.78
CA ILE A 132 0.68 -1.39 16.20
C ILE A 132 1.17 -1.75 17.60
N ASN A 133 0.24 -1.93 18.52
CA ASN A 133 0.50 -2.52 19.82
C ASN A 133 0.61 -4.05 19.67
N LEU A 134 1.81 -4.55 19.38
CA LEU A 134 2.02 -5.98 19.15
C LEU A 134 1.64 -6.82 20.38
N GLU A 135 1.90 -6.32 21.59
CA GLU A 135 1.66 -7.05 22.85
C GLU A 135 0.16 -7.30 23.09
N LYS A 136 -0.69 -6.33 22.70
CA LYS A 136 -2.15 -6.44 22.80
C LYS A 136 -2.78 -7.05 21.55
N SER A 137 -2.06 -7.10 20.42
CA SER A 137 -2.52 -7.72 19.18
C SER A 137 -2.50 -9.23 19.26
N ILE A 138 -3.31 -9.88 18.42
CA ILE A 138 -3.49 -11.33 18.42
C ILE A 138 -3.27 -11.86 17.00
N PHE A 139 -2.47 -12.91 16.90
CA PHE A 139 -2.09 -13.55 15.65
C PHE A 139 -2.46 -15.04 15.64
N ARG A 140 -2.49 -15.61 14.44
CA ARG A 140 -2.53 -17.04 14.18
C ARG A 140 -1.36 -17.48 13.31
N ILE A 141 -0.98 -18.74 13.47
CA ILE A 141 -0.01 -19.41 12.61
C ILE A 141 -0.78 -20.44 11.78
N ILE A 142 -0.66 -20.34 10.47
CA ILE A 142 -1.24 -21.25 9.48
C ILE A 142 -0.08 -21.97 8.80
N GLU A 143 -0.17 -23.30 8.68
CA GLU A 143 0.81 -24.13 7.95
C GLU A 143 0.13 -24.88 6.80
N ASP A 144 0.93 -25.53 5.94
CA ASP A 144 0.49 -26.29 4.76
C ASP A 144 -0.39 -25.42 3.83
N LEU A 145 0.12 -24.24 3.49
CA LEU A 145 -0.61 -23.26 2.68
C LEU A 145 -0.99 -23.78 1.27
N VAL A 146 -0.29 -24.79 0.76
CA VAL A 146 -0.41 -25.26 -0.62
C VAL A 146 -1.41 -26.40 -0.72
N SER A 147 -1.38 -27.36 0.21
CA SER A 147 -2.14 -28.60 0.09
C SER A 147 -3.43 -28.53 0.89
N ASN A 148 -3.34 -28.10 2.15
CA ASN A 148 -4.48 -28.01 3.05
C ASN A 148 -4.19 -27.02 4.19
N PRO A 149 -4.52 -25.72 4.04
CA PRO A 149 -4.21 -24.72 5.05
C PRO A 149 -4.79 -25.08 6.42
N GLU A 150 -3.92 -25.33 7.39
CA GLU A 150 -4.28 -25.71 8.74
C GLU A 150 -3.89 -24.62 9.74
N ILE A 151 -4.86 -24.18 10.56
CA ILE A 151 -4.58 -23.29 11.68
C ILE A 151 -3.91 -24.13 12.78
N LYS A 152 -2.60 -23.97 12.97
CA LYS A 152 -1.86 -24.66 14.02
C LYS A 152 -1.98 -23.99 15.36
N GLU A 153 -1.88 -22.67 15.38
CA GLU A 153 -1.90 -21.89 16.60
C GLU A 153 -2.75 -20.62 16.44
N THR A 154 -3.47 -20.26 17.50
CA THR A 154 -4.24 -19.01 17.58
C THR A 154 -3.99 -18.36 18.93
N GLY A 155 -4.08 -17.03 19.00
CA GLY A 155 -3.84 -16.34 20.26
C GLY A 155 -2.38 -15.95 20.47
N VAL A 156 -1.52 -16.12 19.45
CA VAL A 156 -0.10 -15.78 19.54
C VAL A 156 0.05 -14.27 19.71
N LYS A 157 0.92 -13.87 20.62
CA LYS A 157 1.22 -12.46 20.92
C LYS A 157 2.71 -12.22 20.77
N PHE A 158 3.05 -11.04 20.29
CA PHE A 158 4.44 -10.63 20.12
C PHE A 158 4.66 -9.35 20.90
N ASN A 159 5.82 -9.18 21.52
CA ASN A 159 6.17 -7.95 22.24
C ASN A 159 7.00 -6.98 21.38
N SER A 160 7.43 -7.41 20.19
CA SER A 160 8.32 -6.66 19.30
C SER A 160 8.22 -7.19 17.87
N LEU A 161 8.61 -6.36 16.89
CA LEU A 161 8.77 -6.80 15.50
C LEU A 161 9.87 -7.86 15.36
N GLU A 162 10.94 -7.74 16.13
CA GLU A 162 12.04 -8.71 16.15
C GLU A 162 11.53 -10.09 16.58
N GLY A 163 10.73 -10.16 17.65
CA GLY A 163 10.11 -11.41 18.09
C GLY A 163 9.15 -12.00 17.05
N LEU A 164 8.39 -11.16 16.34
CA LEU A 164 7.56 -11.62 15.21
C LEU A 164 8.44 -12.16 14.07
N ALA A 165 9.52 -11.47 13.72
CA ALA A 165 10.44 -11.87 12.66
C ALA A 165 11.22 -13.15 13.01
N ASP A 166 11.63 -13.31 14.26
CA ASP A 166 12.27 -14.52 14.79
C ASP A 166 11.32 -15.70 14.70
N LYS A 167 10.07 -15.55 15.16
CA LYS A 167 9.07 -16.61 15.05
C LYS A 167 8.74 -16.93 13.59
N THR A 168 8.69 -15.92 12.73
CA THR A 168 8.52 -16.11 11.28
C THR A 168 9.66 -16.95 10.72
N ARG A 169 10.91 -16.66 11.09
CA ARG A 169 12.09 -17.44 10.66
C ARG A 169 12.07 -18.86 11.22
N GLU A 170 11.71 -19.04 12.49
CA GLU A 170 11.57 -20.35 13.13
C GLU A 170 10.58 -21.24 12.37
N VAL A 171 9.35 -20.76 12.17
CA VAL A 171 8.30 -21.53 11.48
C VAL A 171 8.68 -21.75 10.01
N TYR A 172 9.32 -20.78 9.34
CA TYR A 172 9.81 -20.96 7.97
C TYR A 172 10.70 -22.19 7.82
N PHE A 173 11.63 -22.40 8.75
CA PHE A 173 12.53 -23.56 8.69
C PHE A 173 11.83 -24.87 9.09
N GLU A 174 10.83 -24.82 9.97
CA GLU A 174 10.08 -26.01 10.39
C GLU A 174 9.12 -26.52 9.31
N THR A 175 8.56 -25.61 8.49
CA THR A 175 7.50 -25.93 7.51
C THR A 175 7.98 -25.85 6.07
N ASP A 176 9.29 -25.78 5.83
CA ASP A 176 9.90 -25.58 4.50
C ASP A 176 9.28 -24.40 3.71
N GLY A 177 8.97 -23.32 4.43
CA GLY A 177 8.37 -22.10 3.88
C GLY A 177 6.86 -22.15 3.62
N GLU A 178 6.17 -23.26 3.92
CA GLU A 178 4.72 -23.40 3.72
C GLU A 178 3.87 -22.90 4.90
N PHE A 179 4.06 -21.65 5.33
CA PHE A 179 3.32 -21.08 6.47
C PHE A 179 2.98 -19.59 6.27
N LYS A 180 2.05 -19.12 7.11
CA LYS A 180 1.69 -17.71 7.25
C LYS A 180 1.42 -17.38 8.71
N ILE A 181 2.09 -16.36 9.23
CA ILE A 181 1.65 -15.69 10.45
C ILE A 181 0.70 -14.57 10.04
N GLU A 182 -0.52 -14.60 10.56
CA GLU A 182 -1.56 -13.66 10.17
C GLU A 182 -2.20 -12.98 11.40
N PRO A 183 -2.38 -11.65 11.37
CA PRO A 183 -3.12 -10.97 12.43
C PRO A 183 -4.60 -11.38 12.42
N ILE A 184 -5.13 -11.72 13.60
CA ILE A 184 -6.57 -11.85 13.85
C ILE A 184 -7.13 -10.52 14.36
N THR A 185 -6.40 -9.88 15.29
CA THR A 185 -6.78 -8.61 15.88
C THR A 185 -5.55 -7.72 15.99
N VAL A 186 -5.61 -6.53 15.40
CA VAL A 186 -4.56 -5.52 15.47
C VAL A 186 -5.05 -4.40 16.38
N ILE A 187 -4.29 -4.12 17.42
CA ILE A 187 -4.53 -3.01 18.32
C ILE A 187 -3.63 -1.87 17.90
N LEU A 188 -4.21 -0.70 17.61
CA LEU A 188 -3.45 0.49 17.25
C LEU A 188 -3.11 1.31 18.51
N ASN A 189 -1.90 1.88 18.55
CA ASN A 189 -1.45 2.78 19.61
C ASN A 189 -2.02 4.20 19.48
N LYS A 190 -2.48 4.60 18.27
CA LYS A 190 -3.11 5.90 17.98
C LYS A 190 -4.26 5.75 16.99
N GLU A 191 -5.26 6.63 17.08
CA GLU A 191 -6.36 6.69 16.11
C GLU A 191 -5.85 7.30 14.80
N THR A 192 -5.79 6.47 13.75
CA THR A 192 -5.38 6.85 12.40
C THR A 192 -6.42 6.46 11.36
N ASP A 193 -6.46 7.20 10.26
CA ASP A 193 -7.30 6.95 9.09
C ASP A 193 -6.56 6.33 7.93
N LEU A 194 -5.24 6.46 7.88
CA LEU A 194 -4.42 5.95 6.80
C LEU A 194 -3.03 5.65 7.34
N PHE A 195 -2.60 4.41 7.17
CA PHE A 195 -1.25 3.98 7.50
C PHE A 195 -0.81 2.83 6.61
N GLN A 196 0.50 2.62 6.48
CA GLN A 196 1.05 1.41 5.86
C GLN A 196 1.36 0.38 6.95
N SER A 197 0.83 -0.82 6.79
CA SER A 197 1.04 -1.93 7.71
C SER A 197 2.43 -2.52 7.51
N GLU A 198 3.24 -2.62 8.57
CA GLU A 198 4.53 -3.33 8.58
C GLU A 198 4.39 -4.85 8.39
N LEU A 199 3.18 -5.39 8.56
CA LEU A 199 2.93 -6.83 8.49
C LEU A 199 2.85 -7.33 7.04
N ASP A 200 2.30 -6.53 6.14
CA ASP A 200 2.01 -6.91 4.74
C ASP A 200 2.29 -5.79 3.72
N TYR A 201 2.84 -4.66 4.18
CA TYR A 201 3.14 -3.45 3.41
C TYR A 201 1.94 -2.85 2.67
N LYS A 202 0.71 -3.23 3.06
CA LYS A 202 -0.51 -2.69 2.48
C LYS A 202 -0.86 -1.37 3.14
N ILE A 203 -1.36 -0.43 2.33
CA ILE A 203 -1.96 0.79 2.85
C ILE A 203 -3.37 0.45 3.31
N LEU A 204 -3.63 0.70 4.58
CA LEU A 204 -4.94 0.51 5.22
C LEU A 204 -5.58 1.88 5.43
N ILE A 205 -6.86 1.97 5.12
CA ILE A 205 -7.67 3.17 5.36
C ILE A 205 -8.88 2.89 6.24
N SER A 206 -9.28 3.83 7.07
CA SER A 206 -10.47 3.71 7.90
C SER A 206 -11.75 3.78 7.06
N GLU A 207 -12.83 3.21 7.57
CA GLU A 207 -14.16 3.26 6.93
C GLU A 207 -14.64 4.70 6.67
N ARG A 208 -14.35 5.64 7.58
CA ARG A 208 -14.74 7.06 7.38
C ARG A 208 -14.00 7.70 6.21
N LEU A 209 -12.71 7.41 6.06
CA LEU A 209 -11.92 7.91 4.94
C LEU A 209 -12.37 7.26 3.62
N LYS A 210 -12.55 5.94 3.62
CA LYS A 210 -13.09 5.18 2.48
C LYS A 210 -14.41 5.76 1.98
N ASN A 211 -15.38 5.97 2.88
CA ASN A 211 -16.68 6.55 2.52
C ASN A 211 -16.51 7.98 1.97
N LYS A 212 -15.58 8.77 2.52
CA LYS A 212 -15.37 10.14 2.03
C LYS A 212 -14.76 10.20 0.63
N ILE A 213 -13.88 9.26 0.30
CA ILE A 213 -13.32 9.10 -1.05
C ILE A 213 -14.44 8.80 -2.05
N GLU A 214 -15.34 7.86 -1.72
CA GLU A 214 -16.49 7.51 -2.56
C GLU A 214 -17.47 8.66 -2.73
N GLU A 215 -17.87 9.33 -1.65
CA GLU A 215 -18.76 10.50 -1.67
C GLU A 215 -18.21 11.66 -2.51
N SER A 216 -16.89 11.81 -2.55
CA SER A 216 -16.22 12.89 -3.28
C SER A 216 -16.04 12.59 -4.77
N GLY A 217 -16.48 11.40 -5.22
CA GLY A 217 -16.37 10.96 -6.62
C GLY A 217 -14.92 10.87 -7.09
N LEU A 218 -13.99 10.49 -6.20
CA LEU A 218 -12.60 10.23 -6.59
C LEU A 218 -12.50 8.87 -7.30
N THR A 219 -11.61 8.77 -8.27
CA THR A 219 -11.52 7.64 -9.21
C THR A 219 -10.20 6.86 -9.09
N GLY A 220 -10.19 5.61 -9.57
CA GLY A 220 -8.99 4.76 -9.55
C GLY A 220 -8.79 3.96 -8.26
N PHE A 221 -9.77 3.98 -7.36
CA PHE A 221 -9.76 3.25 -6.09
C PHE A 221 -10.48 1.91 -6.22
N ASP A 222 -9.95 0.91 -5.51
CA ASP A 222 -10.67 -0.30 -5.12
C ASP A 222 -10.43 -0.56 -3.64
N PHE A 223 -11.46 -1.06 -2.94
CA PHE A 223 -11.42 -1.24 -1.50
C PHE A 223 -11.73 -2.68 -1.13
N GLU A 224 -10.74 -3.38 -0.58
CA GLU A 224 -10.93 -4.71 -0.04
C GLU A 224 -11.09 -4.60 1.48
N ARG A 225 -12.18 -5.14 2.03
CA ARG A 225 -12.37 -5.14 3.48
C ARG A 225 -11.24 -5.92 4.15
N SER A 226 -10.60 -5.33 5.16
CA SER A 226 -9.67 -6.09 5.99
C SER A 226 -10.45 -7.08 6.84
N GLU A 227 -10.08 -8.36 6.78
CA GLU A 227 -10.64 -9.38 7.67
C GLU A 227 -10.08 -9.28 9.10
N VAL A 228 -9.03 -8.46 9.28
CA VAL A 228 -8.38 -8.20 10.56
C VAL A 228 -9.24 -7.25 11.39
N LYS A 229 -9.63 -7.69 12.59
CA LYS A 229 -10.31 -6.81 13.54
C LYS A 229 -9.32 -5.75 14.01
N THR A 230 -9.62 -4.49 13.75
CA THR A 230 -8.75 -3.39 14.17
C THR A 230 -9.44 -2.58 15.26
N GLU A 231 -8.75 -2.35 16.36
CA GLU A 231 -9.29 -1.64 17.51
C GLU A 231 -8.31 -0.59 18.00
N PHE A 232 -8.84 0.51 18.53
CA PHE A 232 -8.05 1.55 19.16
C PHE A 232 -8.08 1.40 20.69
N TYR A 233 -6.92 1.47 21.31
CA TYR A 233 -6.77 1.50 22.76
C TYR A 233 -6.77 2.96 23.23
N GLU A 234 -7.81 3.35 23.96
CA GLU A 234 -7.79 4.57 24.77
C GLU A 234 -7.30 4.16 26.16
N ASP A 235 -6.24 4.80 26.63
CA ASP A 235 -5.74 4.67 28.01
C ASP A 235 -6.77 5.18 29.04
#